data_AF-A0A8M1MD65-F1
#
_entry.id   AF-A0A8M1MD65-F1
#
_cell.length_a   1.000
_cell.length_b   1.000
_cell.length_c   1.000
_cell.angle_alpha   90.00
_cell.angle_beta   90.00
_cell.angle_gamma   90.00
#
_symmetry.space_group_name_H-M   'P 1'
#
loop_
_entity.id
_entity.type
_entity.pdbx_description
1 polymer ?
#
loop_
_entity_poly.entity_id
_entity_poly.type
_entity_poly.pdbx_seq_one_letter_code
_entity_poly.pdbx_strand_id
1 'polypeptide(L)'
;MSSGRAGSGGQEGAARAAAALCGLYHEAGQRLRLLQDQLAARDALIERLRARLAAFEGDAAPSLVDALLEQVARFREQLRQREGGACEAALRQEIERLSEQLEEKEKETQQLMSQPEREREREVALLRRSVAEKERARAASDILCRSLADETHQLRRTLAATAHMCQHLAKCLDERQRAQGDAGEKSPEVSPCTGGAASGQAVIEKLREENRLLRQKVTHILAYKDDFTSERADRERAQSRIQELEEEVASLRQQASWTQDRREPGSCRIHMGNRTSKYLETDALELVAPSGRRAGTGSQGLDSPAEGRATRRGQGDLQCPHCLRCFGDEQGEELFRHVAECCQ
;
A
#
# COMPACT_ATOMS: atom_id res chain seq x y z
N MET A 1 -52.88 62.43 -141.20
CA MET A 1 -53.26 62.17 -139.79
C MET A 1 -53.82 60.76 -139.71
N SER A 2 -53.25 59.88 -138.88
CA SER A 2 -53.98 58.88 -138.07
C SER A 2 -53.04 57.90 -137.40
N SER A 3 -53.16 57.85 -136.07
CA SER A 3 -52.45 57.00 -135.12
C SER A 3 -53.11 55.63 -135.00
N GLY A 4 -52.36 54.60 -134.60
CA GLY A 4 -52.89 53.29 -134.22
C GLY A 4 -51.90 52.50 -133.36
N ARG A 5 -52.36 52.09 -132.18
CA ARG A 5 -51.61 51.66 -130.98
C ARG A 5 -51.73 50.13 -130.79
N ALA A 6 -50.70 49.45 -130.30
CA ALA A 6 -50.85 48.10 -129.72
C ALA A 6 -49.76 47.80 -128.68
N GLY A 7 -50.19 47.48 -127.45
CA GLY A 7 -49.34 46.98 -126.36
C GLY A 7 -50.14 46.87 -125.06
N SER A 8 -50.64 45.66 -124.71
CA SER A 8 -51.28 45.38 -123.41
C SER A 8 -51.58 43.88 -123.21
N GLY A 9 -50.57 43.04 -122.94
CA GLY A 9 -50.76 41.60 -122.65
C GLY A 9 -50.06 41.04 -121.40
N GLY A 10 -49.16 41.81 -120.76
CA GLY A 10 -48.36 41.33 -119.61
C GLY A 10 -48.89 41.68 -118.21
N GLN A 11 -49.86 42.60 -118.10
CA GLN A 11 -50.30 43.14 -116.80
C GLN A 11 -51.35 42.27 -116.08
N GLU A 12 -52.18 41.51 -116.81
CA GLU A 12 -53.24 40.68 -116.18
C GLU A 12 -52.72 39.40 -115.53
N GLY A 13 -51.68 38.78 -116.09
CA GLY A 13 -51.04 37.59 -115.50
C GLY A 13 -50.26 37.90 -114.22
N ALA A 14 -49.56 39.04 -114.18
CA ALA A 14 -48.86 39.52 -113.00
C ALA A 14 -49.83 39.88 -111.86
N ALA A 15 -50.97 40.49 -112.18
CA ALA A 15 -52.01 40.84 -111.21
C ALA A 15 -52.66 39.58 -110.58
N ARG A 16 -52.94 38.53 -111.38
CA ARG A 16 -53.48 37.26 -110.87
C ARG A 16 -52.47 36.48 -110.03
N ALA A 17 -51.19 36.46 -110.43
CA ALA A 17 -50.12 35.85 -109.65
C ALA A 17 -49.90 36.57 -108.31
N ALA A 18 -49.94 37.92 -108.32
CA ALA A 18 -49.88 38.72 -107.10
C ALA A 18 -51.07 38.45 -106.17
N ALA A 19 -52.29 38.33 -106.70
CA ALA A 19 -53.47 37.99 -105.90
C ALA A 19 -53.38 36.58 -105.27
N ALA A 20 -52.87 35.59 -106.01
CA ALA A 20 -52.63 34.24 -105.51
C ALA A 20 -51.57 34.22 -104.39
N LEU A 21 -50.46 34.96 -104.55
CA LEU A 21 -49.45 35.12 -103.52
C LEU A 21 -50.01 35.82 -102.27
N CYS A 22 -50.78 36.89 -102.43
CA CYS A 22 -51.46 37.56 -101.32
C CYS A 22 -52.40 36.61 -100.57
N GLY A 23 -53.13 35.74 -101.28
CA GLY A 23 -53.97 34.70 -100.69
C GLY A 23 -53.15 33.71 -99.85
N LEU A 24 -52.02 33.21 -100.38
CA LEU A 24 -51.13 32.30 -99.66
C LEU A 24 -50.47 32.95 -98.44
N TYR A 25 -50.06 34.22 -98.52
CA TYR A 25 -49.55 34.96 -97.35
C TYR A 25 -50.63 35.16 -96.29
N HIS A 26 -51.87 35.43 -96.72
CA HIS A 26 -52.99 35.58 -95.79
C HIS A 26 -53.31 34.23 -95.10
N GLU A 27 -53.30 33.13 -95.85
CA GLU A 27 -53.50 31.77 -95.33
C GLU A 27 -52.35 31.34 -94.40
N ALA A 28 -51.09 31.60 -94.76
CA ALA A 28 -49.95 31.37 -93.88
C ALA A 28 -50.05 32.19 -92.59
N GLY A 29 -50.52 33.44 -92.69
CA GLY A 29 -50.79 34.30 -91.53
C GLY A 29 -51.92 33.76 -90.65
N GLN A 30 -52.98 33.20 -91.23
CA GLN A 30 -54.06 32.54 -90.47
C GLN A 30 -53.56 31.27 -89.76
N ARG A 31 -52.74 30.45 -90.43
CA ARG A 31 -52.13 29.24 -89.84
C ARG A 31 -51.18 29.59 -88.68
N LEU A 32 -50.39 30.65 -88.81
CA LEU A 32 -49.52 31.16 -87.74
C LEU A 32 -50.34 31.62 -86.53
N ARG A 33 -51.45 32.34 -86.74
CA ARG A 33 -52.35 32.75 -85.64
C ARG A 33 -52.94 31.55 -84.92
N LEU A 34 -53.42 30.54 -85.66
CA LEU A 34 -53.96 29.32 -85.05
C LEU A 34 -52.92 28.59 -84.18
N LEU A 35 -51.67 28.50 -84.64
CA LEU A 35 -50.59 27.87 -83.86
C LEU A 35 -50.20 28.70 -82.63
N GLN A 36 -50.24 30.03 -82.73
CA GLN A 36 -50.02 30.92 -81.57
C GLN A 36 -51.11 30.74 -80.51
N ASP A 37 -52.37 30.65 -80.91
CA ASP A 37 -53.48 30.38 -79.99
C ASP A 37 -53.34 29.00 -79.31
N GLN A 38 -52.88 27.99 -80.06
CA GLN A 38 -52.61 26.65 -79.51
C GLN A 38 -51.44 26.65 -78.50
N LEU A 39 -50.39 27.43 -78.75
CA LEU A 39 -49.29 27.60 -77.81
C LEU A 39 -49.76 28.31 -76.54
N ALA A 40 -50.49 29.41 -76.67
CA ALA A 40 -51.06 30.13 -75.53
C ALA A 40 -51.98 29.26 -74.68
N ALA A 41 -52.79 28.39 -75.32
CA ALA A 41 -53.63 27.43 -74.60
C ALA A 41 -52.81 26.38 -73.84
N ARG A 42 -51.69 25.91 -74.40
CA ARG A 42 -50.76 24.99 -73.73
C ARG A 42 -50.02 25.66 -72.59
N ASP A 43 -49.57 26.90 -72.78
CA ASP A 43 -48.91 27.68 -71.73
C ASP A 43 -49.85 27.92 -70.55
N ALA A 44 -51.13 28.25 -70.83
CA ALA A 44 -52.15 28.37 -69.79
C ALA A 44 -52.38 27.05 -69.03
N LEU A 45 -52.28 25.89 -69.69
CA LEU A 45 -52.37 24.58 -69.02
C LEU A 45 -51.14 24.31 -68.14
N ILE A 46 -49.93 24.64 -68.61
CA ILE A 46 -48.69 24.50 -67.84
C ILE A 46 -48.77 25.35 -66.57
N GLU A 47 -49.23 26.60 -66.67
CA GLU A 47 -49.41 27.47 -65.52
C GLU A 47 -50.43 26.91 -64.53
N ARG A 48 -51.55 26.36 -65.00
CA ARG A 48 -52.52 25.67 -64.12
C ARG A 48 -51.92 24.46 -63.43
N LEU A 49 -51.11 23.66 -64.12
CA LEU A 49 -50.45 22.49 -63.53
C LEU A 49 -49.39 22.90 -62.50
N ARG A 50 -48.61 23.94 -62.78
CA ARG A 50 -47.65 24.53 -61.83
C ARG A 50 -48.35 25.06 -60.58
N ALA A 51 -49.46 25.78 -60.73
CA ALA A 51 -50.25 26.25 -59.60
C ALA A 51 -50.81 25.10 -58.74
N ARG A 52 -51.26 24.01 -59.38
CA ARG A 52 -51.71 22.81 -58.66
C ARG A 52 -50.57 22.10 -57.93
N LEU A 53 -49.40 21.98 -58.55
CA LEU A 53 -48.21 21.40 -57.90
C LEU A 53 -47.76 22.23 -56.70
N ALA A 54 -47.70 23.56 -56.83
CA ALA A 54 -47.35 24.45 -55.73
C ALA A 54 -48.35 24.33 -54.55
N ALA A 55 -49.64 24.14 -54.84
CA ALA A 55 -50.64 23.88 -53.81
C ALA A 55 -50.40 22.52 -53.10
N PHE A 56 -50.06 21.47 -53.84
CA PHE A 56 -49.72 20.16 -53.26
C PHE A 56 -48.40 20.15 -52.49
N GLU A 57 -47.39 20.89 -52.95
CA GLU A 57 -46.09 21.03 -52.26
C GLU A 57 -46.24 21.83 -50.95
N GLY A 58 -47.18 22.78 -50.90
CA GLY A 58 -47.58 23.46 -49.65
C GLY A 58 -48.36 22.55 -48.68
N ASP A 59 -49.10 21.58 -49.19
CA ASP A 59 -49.93 20.64 -48.41
C ASP A 59 -49.30 19.24 -48.20
N ALA A 60 -48.03 19.04 -48.61
CA ALA A 60 -47.30 17.79 -48.49
C ALA A 60 -46.88 17.49 -47.02
N ALA A 61 -47.87 17.21 -46.16
CA ALA A 61 -47.77 16.63 -44.82
C ALA A 61 -46.58 17.01 -43.91
N PRO A 62 -46.26 18.30 -43.71
CA PRO A 62 -45.38 18.72 -42.62
C PRO A 62 -45.94 18.32 -41.23
N SER A 63 -47.27 18.25 -41.05
CA SER A 63 -47.87 18.14 -39.71
C SER A 63 -47.60 16.84 -38.94
N LEU A 64 -47.51 15.66 -39.58
CA LEU A 64 -47.23 14.40 -38.86
C LEU A 64 -45.74 14.23 -38.59
N VAL A 65 -44.91 14.56 -39.58
CA VAL A 65 -43.45 14.48 -39.44
C VAL A 65 -42.98 15.48 -38.40
N ASP A 66 -43.50 16.72 -38.43
CA ASP A 66 -43.18 17.76 -37.44
C ASP A 66 -43.70 17.37 -36.04
N ALA A 67 -44.90 16.81 -35.92
CA ALA A 67 -45.42 16.34 -34.64
C ALA A 67 -44.58 15.19 -34.06
N LEU A 68 -44.09 14.26 -34.89
CA LEU A 68 -43.20 13.19 -34.47
C LEU A 68 -41.81 13.72 -34.07
N LEU A 69 -41.28 14.69 -34.81
CA LEU A 69 -40.01 15.36 -34.47
C LEU A 69 -40.12 16.10 -33.13
N GLU A 70 -41.22 16.81 -32.89
CA GLU A 70 -41.50 17.42 -31.59
C GLU A 70 -41.63 16.39 -30.47
N GLN A 71 -42.31 15.27 -30.73
CA GLN A 71 -42.48 14.21 -29.74
C GLN A 71 -41.14 13.56 -29.37
N VAL A 72 -40.28 13.31 -30.37
CA VAL A 72 -38.90 12.84 -30.15
C VAL A 72 -38.07 13.88 -29.40
N ALA A 73 -38.22 15.17 -29.71
CA ALA A 73 -37.55 16.25 -28.99
C ALA A 73 -37.97 16.29 -27.51
N ARG A 74 -39.27 16.14 -27.22
CA ARG A 74 -39.80 16.07 -25.84
C ARG A 74 -39.25 14.85 -25.08
N PHE A 75 -39.21 13.67 -25.70
CA PHE A 75 -38.65 12.49 -25.06
C PHE A 75 -37.13 12.60 -24.81
N ARG A 76 -36.38 13.18 -25.75
CA ARG A 76 -34.95 13.47 -25.55
C ARG A 76 -34.73 14.45 -24.39
N GLU A 77 -35.57 15.46 -24.27
CA GLU A 77 -35.49 16.44 -23.19
C GLU A 77 -35.89 15.82 -21.84
N GLN A 78 -36.94 14.99 -21.80
CA GLN A 78 -37.31 14.22 -20.60
C GLN A 78 -36.20 13.26 -20.16
N LEU A 79 -35.53 12.60 -21.10
CA LEU A 79 -34.37 11.77 -20.82
C LEU A 79 -33.22 12.62 -20.30
N ARG A 80 -32.90 13.77 -20.92
CA ARG A 80 -31.88 14.71 -20.42
C ARG A 80 -32.17 15.27 -19.04
N GLN A 81 -33.43 15.43 -18.65
CA GLN A 81 -33.82 15.87 -17.31
C GLN A 81 -33.72 14.74 -16.28
N ARG A 82 -34.04 13.49 -16.67
CA ARG A 82 -33.86 12.30 -15.83
C ARG A 82 -32.39 11.93 -15.66
N GLU A 83 -31.64 11.96 -16.74
CA GLU A 83 -30.18 11.85 -16.82
C GLU A 83 -29.50 13.17 -16.41
N GLY A 84 -30.29 14.17 -16.03
CA GLY A 84 -29.83 15.46 -15.58
C GLY A 84 -29.03 15.26 -14.33
N GLY A 85 -27.71 15.22 -14.50
CA GLY A 85 -26.73 14.85 -13.49
C GLY A 85 -26.72 15.75 -12.25
N ALA A 86 -27.64 16.71 -12.09
CA ALA A 86 -27.81 17.47 -10.85
C ALA A 86 -28.24 16.57 -9.68
N CYS A 87 -29.17 15.63 -9.90
CA CYS A 87 -29.56 14.67 -8.87
C CYS A 87 -28.43 13.67 -8.60
N GLU A 88 -27.79 13.16 -9.66
CA GLU A 88 -26.63 12.27 -9.52
C GLU A 88 -25.42 12.96 -8.88
N ALA A 89 -25.18 14.24 -9.18
CA ALA A 89 -24.11 15.03 -8.57
C ALA A 89 -24.40 15.32 -7.10
N ALA A 90 -25.65 15.62 -6.73
CA ALA A 90 -26.05 15.77 -5.34
C ALA A 90 -25.86 14.45 -4.56
N LEU A 91 -26.23 13.31 -5.14
CA LEU A 91 -25.98 11.99 -4.55
C LEU A 91 -24.48 11.69 -4.43
N ARG A 92 -23.67 12.03 -5.44
CA ARG A 92 -22.21 11.88 -5.39
C ARG A 92 -21.58 12.72 -4.28
N GLN A 93 -21.99 13.98 -4.15
CA GLN A 93 -21.54 14.86 -3.07
C GLN A 93 -21.92 14.32 -1.69
N GLU A 94 -23.13 13.77 -1.54
CA GLU A 94 -23.55 13.17 -0.28
C GLU A 94 -22.79 11.88 0.04
N ILE A 95 -22.49 11.05 -0.97
CA ILE A 95 -21.63 9.87 -0.81
C ILE A 95 -20.22 10.28 -0.36
N GLU A 96 -19.65 11.32 -0.97
CA GLU A 96 -18.33 11.84 -0.61
C GLU A 96 -18.33 12.36 0.84
N ARG A 97 -19.30 13.18 1.21
CA ARG A 97 -19.49 13.67 2.59
C ARG A 97 -19.64 12.53 3.60
N LEU A 98 -20.44 11.51 3.29
CA LEU A 98 -20.62 10.34 4.15
C LEU A 98 -19.36 9.47 4.24
N SER A 99 -18.60 9.37 3.15
CA SER A 99 -17.33 8.63 3.12
C SER A 99 -16.30 9.31 4.02
N GLU A 100 -16.17 10.63 3.93
CA GLU A 100 -15.28 11.41 4.82
C GLU A 100 -15.67 11.23 6.29
N GLN A 101 -16.97 11.27 6.60
CA GLN A 101 -17.45 11.05 7.97
C GLN A 101 -17.18 9.63 8.47
N LEU A 102 -17.31 8.62 7.60
CA LEU A 102 -16.96 7.25 7.95
C LEU A 102 -15.46 7.09 8.19
N GLU A 103 -14.62 7.70 7.37
CA GLU A 103 -13.17 7.67 7.58
C GLU A 103 -12.76 8.37 8.88
N GLU A 104 -13.36 9.51 9.21
CA GLU A 104 -13.10 10.20 10.47
C GLU A 104 -13.52 9.33 11.67
N LYS A 105 -14.69 8.70 11.60
CA LYS A 105 -15.16 7.78 12.64
C LYS A 105 -14.31 6.52 12.72
N GLU A 106 -13.83 5.98 11.60
CA GLU A 106 -12.91 4.86 11.59
C GLU A 106 -11.58 5.24 12.27
N LYS A 107 -11.03 6.43 11.95
CA LYS A 107 -9.83 6.97 12.62
C LYS A 107 -10.04 7.15 14.12
N GLU A 108 -11.18 7.70 14.56
CA GLU A 108 -11.52 7.83 15.98
C GLU A 108 -11.60 6.46 16.66
N THR A 109 -12.28 5.48 16.04
CA THR A 109 -12.36 4.13 16.61
C THR A 109 -10.99 3.45 16.68
N GLN A 110 -10.17 3.55 15.63
CA GLN A 110 -8.80 3.03 15.64
C GLN A 110 -7.95 3.70 16.73
N GLN A 111 -8.08 5.01 16.92
CA GLN A 111 -7.39 5.73 18.00
C GLN A 111 -7.82 5.22 19.38
N LEU A 112 -9.14 5.12 19.63
CA LEU A 112 -9.68 4.62 20.88
C LEU A 112 -9.29 3.16 21.16
N MET A 113 -9.18 2.33 20.12
CA MET A 113 -8.70 0.95 20.25
C MET A 113 -7.21 0.88 20.56
N SER A 114 -6.40 1.76 19.96
CA SER A 114 -4.95 1.80 20.19
C SER A 114 -4.55 2.44 21.53
N GLN A 115 -5.40 3.30 22.09
CA GLN A 115 -5.15 4.00 23.35
C GLN A 115 -4.94 3.06 24.57
N PRO A 116 -5.84 2.11 24.87
CA PRO A 116 -5.68 1.20 26.00
C PRO A 116 -4.47 0.28 25.83
N GLU A 117 -4.12 -0.11 24.61
CA GLU A 117 -2.90 -0.89 24.33
C GLU A 117 -1.65 -0.08 24.69
N ARG A 118 -1.56 1.17 24.23
CA ARG A 118 -0.45 2.08 24.55
C ARG A 118 -0.35 2.36 26.05
N GLU A 119 -1.47 2.52 26.74
CA GLU A 119 -1.50 2.72 28.20
C GLU A 119 -1.03 1.47 28.94
N ARG A 120 -1.54 0.29 28.56
CA ARG A 120 -1.09 -1.00 29.10
C ARG A 120 0.40 -1.24 28.87
N GLU A 121 0.92 -0.91 27.69
CA GLU A 121 2.35 -1.04 27.38
C GLU A 121 3.20 -0.12 28.27
N ARG A 122 2.75 1.11 28.53
CA ARG A 122 3.42 2.04 29.46
C ARG A 122 3.42 1.49 30.88
N GLU A 123 2.28 0.99 31.36
CA GLU A 123 2.19 0.37 32.69
C GLU A 123 3.09 -0.86 32.82
N VAL A 124 3.08 -1.75 31.83
CA VAL A 124 3.96 -2.93 31.79
C VAL A 124 5.44 -2.51 31.79
N ALA A 125 5.80 -1.46 31.05
CA ALA A 125 7.17 -0.94 31.05
C ALA A 125 7.58 -0.39 32.42
N LEU A 126 6.69 0.35 33.10
CA LEU A 126 6.94 0.85 34.45
C LEU A 126 7.07 -0.29 35.47
N LEU A 127 6.19 -1.29 35.41
CA LEU A 127 6.25 -2.46 36.28
C LEU A 127 7.53 -3.26 36.07
N ARG A 128 7.94 -3.49 34.81
CA ARG A 128 9.22 -4.15 34.49
C ARG A 128 10.42 -3.40 35.08
N ARG A 129 10.43 -2.07 35.01
CA ARG A 129 11.50 -1.25 35.63
C ARG A 129 11.50 -1.41 37.15
N SER A 130 10.34 -1.29 37.79
CA SER A 130 10.22 -1.43 39.24
C SER A 130 10.63 -2.83 39.74
N VAL A 131 10.26 -3.88 39.00
CA VAL A 131 10.69 -5.26 39.30
C VAL A 131 12.21 -5.39 39.17
N ALA A 132 12.80 -4.90 38.09
CA ALA A 132 14.25 -4.94 37.90
C ALA A 132 15.01 -4.18 39.01
N GLU A 133 14.48 -3.04 39.47
CA GLU A 133 15.06 -2.29 40.59
C GLU A 133 14.96 -3.07 41.91
N LYS A 134 13.82 -3.68 42.20
CA LYS A 134 13.63 -4.53 43.39
C LYS A 134 14.56 -5.74 43.36
N GLU A 135 14.74 -6.36 42.20
CA GLU A 135 15.68 -7.48 42.03
C GLU A 135 17.13 -7.04 42.28
N ARG A 136 17.54 -5.88 41.77
CA ARG A 136 18.87 -5.32 42.06
C ARG A 136 19.05 -5.05 43.55
N ALA A 137 18.06 -4.46 44.21
CA ALA A 137 18.11 -4.19 45.65
C ALA A 137 18.19 -5.49 46.47
N ARG A 138 17.41 -6.52 46.09
CA ARG A 138 17.48 -7.85 46.70
C ARG A 138 18.84 -8.49 46.52
N ALA A 139 19.40 -8.48 45.31
CA ALA A 139 20.73 -9.03 45.04
C ALA A 139 21.82 -8.32 45.86
N ALA A 140 21.74 -6.98 45.98
CA ALA A 140 22.66 -6.22 46.82
C ALA A 140 22.52 -6.60 48.31
N SER A 141 21.29 -6.72 48.81
CA SER A 141 21.03 -7.16 50.18
C SER A 141 21.58 -8.57 50.44
N ASP A 142 21.37 -9.51 49.53
CA ASP A 142 21.86 -10.89 49.66
C ASP A 142 23.39 -10.95 49.74
N ILE A 143 24.09 -10.15 48.94
CA ILE A 143 25.56 -10.05 48.99
C ILE A 143 26.01 -9.52 50.35
N LEU A 144 25.39 -8.45 50.85
CA LEU A 144 25.73 -7.87 52.16
C LEU A 144 25.46 -8.86 53.30
N CYS A 145 24.32 -9.55 53.28
CA CYS A 145 23.99 -10.56 54.28
C CYS A 145 24.99 -11.72 54.29
N ARG A 146 25.43 -12.19 53.11
CA ARG A 146 26.47 -13.23 53.01
C ARG A 146 27.81 -12.72 53.55
N SER A 147 28.24 -11.53 53.16
CA SER A 147 29.51 -10.94 53.63
C SER A 147 29.53 -10.77 55.15
N LEU A 148 28.45 -10.24 55.72
CA LEU A 148 28.33 -10.07 57.18
C LEU A 148 28.33 -11.42 57.92
N ALA A 149 27.70 -12.45 57.36
CA ALA A 149 27.74 -13.79 57.91
C ALA A 149 29.17 -14.36 57.88
N ASP A 150 29.88 -14.21 56.76
CA ASP A 150 31.26 -14.67 56.59
C ASP A 150 32.22 -13.98 57.57
N GLU A 151 32.12 -12.66 57.71
CA GLU A 151 32.87 -11.89 58.71
C GLU A 151 32.56 -12.34 60.13
N THR A 152 31.28 -12.57 60.46
CA THR A 152 30.87 -13.09 61.77
C THR A 152 31.48 -14.47 62.03
N HIS A 153 31.47 -15.36 61.04
CA HIS A 153 32.10 -16.67 61.14
C HIS A 153 33.61 -16.59 61.24
N GLN A 154 34.26 -15.63 60.58
CA GLN A 154 35.69 -15.39 60.70
C GLN A 154 36.04 -14.88 62.10
N LEU A 155 35.31 -13.90 62.63
CA LEU A 155 35.49 -13.39 63.99
C LEU A 155 35.30 -14.48 65.04
N ARG A 156 34.27 -15.32 64.90
CA ARG A 156 34.06 -16.48 65.80
C ARG A 156 35.23 -17.46 65.75
N ARG A 157 35.78 -17.77 64.56
CA ARG A 157 36.96 -18.63 64.42
C ARG A 157 38.19 -18.02 65.08
N THR A 158 38.43 -16.73 64.89
CA THR A 158 39.54 -16.01 65.54
C THR A 158 39.38 -16.01 67.06
N LEU A 159 38.18 -15.71 67.58
CA LEU A 159 37.89 -15.74 69.01
C LEU A 159 38.06 -17.14 69.61
N ALA A 160 37.66 -18.20 68.90
CA ALA A 160 37.89 -19.57 69.35
C ALA A 160 39.40 -19.90 69.38
N ALA A 161 40.16 -19.50 68.36
CA ALA A 161 41.60 -19.70 68.33
C ALA A 161 42.31 -18.95 69.47
N THR A 162 41.94 -17.68 69.72
CA THR A 162 42.51 -16.92 70.85
C THR A 162 42.11 -17.52 72.19
N ALA A 163 40.86 -17.96 72.35
CA ALA A 163 40.42 -18.67 73.56
C ALA A 163 41.24 -19.96 73.79
N HIS A 164 41.51 -20.75 72.75
CA HIS A 164 42.38 -21.93 72.85
C HIS A 164 43.83 -21.58 73.22
N MET A 165 44.39 -20.51 72.66
CA MET A 165 45.72 -20.03 73.05
C MET A 165 45.74 -19.62 74.53
N CYS A 166 44.76 -18.84 75.00
CA CYS A 166 44.65 -18.45 76.40
C CYS A 166 44.48 -19.67 77.32
N GLN A 167 43.66 -20.66 76.93
CA GLN A 167 43.51 -21.91 77.66
C GLN A 167 44.82 -22.70 77.72
N HIS A 168 45.57 -22.77 76.62
CA HIS A 168 46.88 -23.43 76.57
C HIS A 168 47.88 -22.73 77.49
N LEU A 169 47.97 -21.40 77.43
CA LEU A 169 48.84 -20.63 78.32
C LEU A 169 48.46 -20.82 79.79
N ALA A 170 47.17 -20.82 80.13
CA ALA A 170 46.70 -21.09 81.49
C ALA A 170 47.15 -22.48 81.97
N LYS A 171 46.98 -23.53 81.14
CA LYS A 171 47.46 -24.89 81.46
C LYS A 171 48.97 -24.94 81.66
N CYS A 172 49.76 -24.32 80.77
CA CYS A 172 51.21 -24.27 80.91
C CYS A 172 51.64 -23.55 82.20
N LEU A 173 50.93 -22.49 82.59
CA LEU A 173 51.18 -21.79 83.85
C LEU A 173 50.82 -22.66 85.05
N ASP A 174 49.72 -23.40 85.02
CA ASP A 174 49.33 -24.35 86.07
C ASP A 174 50.35 -25.49 86.22
N GLU A 175 50.80 -26.07 85.10
CA GLU A 175 51.83 -27.11 85.07
C GLU A 175 53.17 -26.60 85.60
N ARG A 176 53.57 -25.38 85.21
CA ARG A 176 54.77 -24.73 85.73
C ARG A 176 54.66 -24.46 87.22
N GLN A 177 53.52 -23.98 87.72
CA GLN A 177 53.33 -23.76 89.16
C GLN A 177 53.36 -25.08 89.94
N ARG A 178 52.81 -26.16 89.40
CA ARG A 178 52.90 -27.51 90.00
C ARG A 178 54.34 -28.05 90.02
N ALA A 179 55.10 -27.87 88.94
CA ALA A 179 56.50 -28.27 88.86
C ALA A 179 57.42 -27.39 89.72
N GLN A 180 57.13 -26.09 89.81
CA GLN A 180 57.88 -25.12 90.63
C GLN A 180 57.55 -25.23 92.12
N GLY A 181 56.41 -25.84 92.47
CA GLY A 181 56.12 -26.36 93.80
C GLY A 181 56.95 -27.58 94.19
N ASP A 182 57.71 -28.17 93.27
CA ASP A 182 58.58 -29.35 93.50
C ASP A 182 60.06 -29.14 93.11
N ALA A 183 60.43 -28.09 92.34
CA ALA A 183 61.83 -27.71 92.11
C ALA A 183 62.00 -26.25 91.63
N GLY A 184 62.94 -25.52 92.23
CA GLY A 184 63.30 -24.16 91.85
C GLY A 184 64.06 -24.04 90.50
N GLU A 185 63.68 -23.00 89.76
CA GLU A 185 64.43 -22.22 88.73
C GLU A 185 65.28 -22.93 87.65
N LYS A 186 64.91 -22.73 86.36
CA LYS A 186 65.68 -21.98 85.32
C LYS A 186 65.08 -22.14 83.91
N SER A 187 65.18 -21.08 83.09
CA SER A 187 64.73 -20.97 81.69
C SER A 187 65.89 -20.53 80.79
N PRO A 188 65.98 -21.04 79.56
CA PRO A 188 66.27 -20.21 78.39
C PRO A 188 65.45 -20.69 77.16
N GLU A 189 65.31 -20.06 75.98
CA GLU A 189 65.61 -18.78 75.33
C GLU A 189 65.27 -19.06 73.83
N VAL A 190 64.70 -18.11 73.07
CA VAL A 190 64.10 -18.36 71.74
C VAL A 190 65.02 -17.87 70.61
N SER A 191 65.17 -18.67 69.54
CA SER A 191 65.99 -18.38 68.34
C SER A 191 65.13 -17.93 67.13
N PRO A 192 65.60 -17.00 66.27
CA PRO A 192 64.80 -16.44 65.17
C PRO A 192 64.86 -17.26 63.86
N CYS A 193 63.71 -17.32 63.18
CA CYS A 193 63.46 -18.12 61.98
C CYS A 193 63.91 -17.47 60.67
N THR A 194 64.60 -18.23 59.80
CA THR A 194 65.04 -17.84 58.44
C THR A 194 64.17 -18.40 57.29
N GLY A 195 62.96 -18.91 57.57
CA GLY A 195 62.11 -19.62 56.59
C GLY A 195 61.23 -18.78 55.65
N GLY A 196 61.15 -17.45 55.81
CA GLY A 196 60.14 -16.62 55.12
C GLY A 196 60.46 -16.18 53.69
N ALA A 197 61.74 -16.16 53.29
CA ALA A 197 62.16 -15.55 52.02
C ALA A 197 61.79 -16.38 50.77
N ALA A 198 61.86 -17.72 50.87
CA ALA A 198 61.52 -18.61 49.75
C ALA A 198 60.02 -18.63 49.45
N SER A 199 59.18 -18.50 50.48
CA SER A 199 57.72 -18.44 50.35
C SER A 199 57.26 -17.12 49.70
N GLY A 200 57.91 -15.99 50.04
CA GLY A 200 57.62 -14.70 49.42
C GLY A 200 57.97 -14.63 47.92
N GLN A 201 59.07 -15.26 47.51
CA GLN A 201 59.50 -15.26 46.11
C GLN A 201 58.51 -16.00 45.20
N ALA A 202 57.95 -17.13 45.65
CA ALA A 202 56.94 -17.88 44.91
C ALA A 202 55.63 -17.11 44.73
N VAL A 203 55.23 -16.33 45.74
CA VAL A 203 54.04 -15.45 45.65
C VAL A 203 54.26 -14.33 44.63
N ILE A 204 55.47 -13.76 44.58
CA ILE A 204 55.82 -12.70 43.62
C ILE A 204 55.76 -13.23 42.16
N GLU A 205 56.25 -14.43 41.89
CA GLU A 205 56.16 -15.02 40.54
C GLU A 205 54.72 -15.30 40.12
N LYS A 206 53.90 -15.84 41.04
CA LYS A 206 52.48 -16.06 40.78
C LYS A 206 51.74 -14.75 40.44
N LEU A 207 51.99 -13.70 41.22
CA LEU A 207 51.43 -12.37 40.96
C LEU A 207 51.89 -11.78 39.62
N ARG A 208 53.14 -12.04 39.19
CA ARG A 208 53.64 -11.60 37.88
C ARG A 208 52.91 -12.29 36.73
N GLU A 209 52.68 -13.60 36.82
CA GLU A 209 51.94 -14.33 35.78
C GLU A 209 50.47 -13.94 35.75
N GLU A 210 49.84 -13.75 36.93
CA GLU A 210 48.48 -13.20 37.02
C GLU A 210 48.40 -11.79 36.41
N ASN A 211 49.38 -10.92 36.66
CA ASN A 211 49.43 -9.58 36.06
C ASN A 211 49.59 -9.65 34.53
N ARG A 212 50.37 -10.60 34.02
CA ARG A 212 50.52 -10.85 32.58
C ARG A 212 49.19 -11.29 31.96
N LEU A 213 48.50 -12.25 32.58
CA LEU A 213 47.21 -12.73 32.10
C LEU A 213 46.14 -11.64 32.15
N LEU A 214 46.13 -10.82 33.21
CA LEU A 214 45.23 -9.67 33.33
C LEU A 214 45.48 -8.68 32.20
N ARG A 215 46.74 -8.36 31.86
CA ARG A 215 47.06 -7.49 30.72
C ARG A 215 46.54 -8.04 29.41
N GLN A 216 46.69 -9.34 29.15
CA GLN A 216 46.14 -9.98 27.96
C GLN A 216 44.61 -9.87 27.90
N LYS A 217 43.92 -10.11 29.03
CA LYS A 217 42.46 -9.94 29.12
C LYS A 217 42.04 -8.49 28.87
N VAL A 218 42.78 -7.50 29.38
CA VAL A 218 42.51 -6.09 29.10
C VAL A 218 42.64 -5.80 27.61
N THR A 219 43.70 -6.26 26.95
CA THR A 219 43.86 -6.08 25.50
C THR A 219 42.69 -6.69 24.71
N HIS A 220 42.24 -7.89 25.10
CA HIS A 220 41.11 -8.56 24.46
C HIS A 220 39.79 -7.80 24.66
N ILE A 221 39.55 -7.28 25.88
CA ILE A 221 38.38 -6.44 26.17
C ILE A 221 38.44 -5.14 25.37
N LEU A 222 39.63 -4.54 25.19
CA LEU A 222 39.79 -3.33 24.38
C LEU A 222 39.45 -3.59 22.91
N ALA A 223 39.90 -4.72 22.35
CA ALA A 223 39.54 -5.12 20.99
C ALA A 223 38.01 -5.27 20.84
N TYR A 224 37.36 -5.98 21.76
CA TYR A 224 35.88 -6.07 21.74
C TYR A 224 35.19 -4.72 21.90
N LYS A 225 35.72 -3.85 22.77
CA LYS A 225 35.18 -2.51 22.95
C LYS A 225 35.25 -1.75 21.62
N ASP A 226 36.37 -1.85 20.90
CA ASP A 226 36.53 -1.23 19.58
C ASP A 226 35.56 -1.83 18.55
N ASP A 227 35.38 -3.17 18.53
CA ASP A 227 34.40 -3.86 17.67
C ASP A 227 32.95 -3.43 17.95
N PHE A 228 32.55 -3.31 19.22
CA PHE A 228 31.22 -2.81 19.58
C PHE A 228 31.02 -1.35 19.19
N THR A 229 32.09 -0.53 19.23
CA THR A 229 32.00 0.87 18.81
C THR A 229 31.91 1.03 17.30
N SER A 230 32.66 0.23 16.52
CA SER A 230 32.59 0.25 15.07
C SER A 230 31.24 -0.25 14.57
N GLU A 231 30.73 -1.33 15.17
CA GLU A 231 29.40 -1.89 14.90
C GLU A 231 28.28 -0.86 15.17
N ARG A 232 28.34 -0.15 16.29
CA ARG A 232 27.38 0.93 16.59
C ARG A 232 27.46 2.02 15.52
N ALA A 233 28.66 2.43 15.13
CA ALA A 233 28.85 3.45 14.10
C ALA A 233 28.34 3.00 12.73
N ASP A 234 28.45 1.70 12.40
CA ASP A 234 27.86 1.12 11.19
C ASP A 234 26.33 1.14 11.24
N ARG A 235 25.72 0.79 12.38
CA ARG A 235 24.27 0.90 12.58
C ARG A 235 23.78 2.33 12.41
N GLU A 236 24.48 3.30 12.97
CA GLU A 236 24.14 4.72 12.83
C GLU A 236 24.21 5.16 11.37
N ARG A 237 25.29 4.80 10.63
CA ARG A 237 25.39 5.06 9.19
C ARG A 237 24.24 4.42 8.40
N ALA A 238 23.90 3.18 8.70
CA ALA A 238 22.80 2.48 8.05
C ALA A 238 21.44 3.16 8.34
N GLN A 239 21.22 3.62 9.56
CA GLN A 239 20.02 4.37 9.94
C GLN A 239 19.92 5.70 9.21
N SER A 240 21.02 6.47 9.13
CA SER A 240 21.06 7.71 8.34
C SER A 240 20.73 7.43 6.87
N ARG A 241 21.28 6.36 6.29
CA ARG A 241 20.99 5.99 4.90
C ARG A 241 19.53 5.59 4.69
N ILE A 242 18.92 4.90 5.64
CA ILE A 242 17.50 4.55 5.59
C ILE A 242 16.66 5.83 5.61
N GLN A 243 16.95 6.78 6.51
CA GLN A 243 16.23 8.05 6.58
C GLN A 243 16.35 8.86 5.28
N GLU A 244 17.56 8.97 4.71
CA GLU A 244 17.77 9.61 3.41
C GLU A 244 16.93 8.96 2.30
N LEU A 245 16.89 7.62 2.25
CA LEU A 245 16.11 6.89 1.26
C LEU A 245 14.60 7.03 1.49
N GLU A 246 14.15 7.09 2.74
CA GLU A 246 12.75 7.36 3.09
C GLU A 246 12.32 8.74 2.63
N GLU A 247 13.16 9.76 2.82
CA GLU A 247 12.95 11.12 2.33
C GLU A 247 12.94 11.19 0.79
N GLU A 248 13.86 10.48 0.13
CA GLU A 248 13.91 10.39 -1.33
C GLU A 248 12.66 9.70 -1.89
N VAL A 249 12.24 8.58 -1.29
CA VAL A 249 11.01 7.86 -1.65
C VAL A 249 9.78 8.73 -1.40
N ALA A 250 9.71 9.46 -0.29
CA ALA A 250 8.62 10.38 -0.01
C ALA A 250 8.55 11.50 -1.07
N SER A 251 9.70 12.07 -1.43
CA SER A 251 9.82 13.10 -2.46
C SER A 251 9.38 12.58 -3.84
N LEU A 252 9.85 11.38 -4.23
CA LEU A 252 9.46 10.74 -5.49
C LEU A 252 7.98 10.38 -5.53
N ARG A 253 7.41 9.91 -4.42
CA ARG A 253 5.96 9.65 -4.31
C ARG A 253 5.16 10.93 -4.48
N GLN A 254 5.58 12.03 -3.85
CA GLN A 254 4.95 13.33 -4.03
C GLN A 254 5.08 13.81 -5.48
N GLN A 255 6.26 13.68 -6.10
CA GLN A 255 6.46 14.04 -7.51
C GLN A 255 5.59 13.19 -8.45
N ALA A 256 5.44 11.90 -8.17
CA ALA A 256 4.57 11.00 -8.91
C ALA A 256 3.09 11.39 -8.76
N SER A 257 2.65 11.75 -7.56
CA SER A 257 1.28 12.24 -7.33
C SER A 257 1.03 13.55 -8.07
N TRP A 258 1.95 14.51 -8.02
CA TRP A 258 1.87 15.76 -8.81
C TRP A 258 1.83 15.51 -10.31
N THR A 259 2.60 14.54 -10.81
CA THR A 259 2.66 14.20 -12.24
C THR A 259 1.38 13.47 -12.70
N GLN A 260 0.77 12.70 -11.81
CA GLN A 260 -0.49 11.99 -12.04
C GLN A 260 -1.70 12.95 -12.00
N ASP A 261 -1.70 13.89 -11.06
CA ASP A 261 -2.75 14.91 -10.90
C ASP A 261 -2.71 15.95 -12.04
N ARG A 262 -1.51 16.29 -12.54
CA ARG A 262 -1.36 17.06 -13.80
C ARG A 262 -1.79 16.30 -15.05
N ARG A 263 -1.98 14.97 -14.96
CA ARG A 263 -2.31 14.09 -16.09
C ARG A 263 -3.73 13.55 -15.93
N GLU A 264 -4.71 14.45 -15.82
CA GLU A 264 -6.10 14.14 -16.14
C GLU A 264 -6.36 14.12 -17.67
N PRO A 265 -7.42 13.41 -18.14
CA PRO A 265 -7.43 12.65 -19.41
C PRO A 265 -7.65 13.51 -20.67
N GLY A 266 -6.63 14.27 -21.05
CA GLY A 266 -6.60 14.97 -22.34
C GLY A 266 -5.59 14.35 -23.30
N SER A 267 -6.09 13.53 -24.24
CA SER A 267 -5.56 13.35 -25.60
C SER A 267 -4.03 13.29 -25.79
N CYS A 268 -3.52 12.14 -26.24
CA CYS A 268 -2.89 12.03 -27.57
C CYS A 268 -2.46 10.58 -27.87
N ARG A 269 -3.04 10.02 -28.93
CA ARG A 269 -2.45 8.92 -29.71
C ARG A 269 -1.09 9.37 -30.21
N ILE A 270 -0.01 8.68 -29.89
CA ILE A 270 1.19 8.71 -30.72
C ILE A 270 1.72 7.29 -30.93
N HIS A 271 1.78 6.96 -32.22
CA HIS A 271 2.41 5.82 -32.89
C HIS A 271 3.72 5.35 -32.22
N MET A 272 3.81 4.07 -31.87
CA MET A 272 5.10 3.40 -31.72
C MET A 272 5.62 3.02 -33.11
N GLY A 273 6.33 3.95 -33.73
CA GLY A 273 7.15 3.69 -34.90
C GLY A 273 8.46 3.02 -34.50
N ASN A 274 8.68 1.81 -35.02
CA ASN A 274 9.95 1.10 -35.07
C ASN A 274 11.16 2.02 -35.25
N ARG A 275 12.13 1.94 -34.32
CA ARG A 275 13.55 2.17 -34.64
C ARG A 275 14.41 1.13 -33.91
N THR A 276 14.69 0.06 -34.63
CA THR A 276 15.86 -0.79 -34.45
C THR A 276 17.12 0.08 -34.40
N SER A 277 17.71 0.24 -33.22
CA SER A 277 19.08 0.72 -33.06
C SER A 277 19.98 -0.49 -32.85
N LYS A 278 20.80 -0.80 -33.86
CA LYS A 278 21.91 -1.74 -33.77
C LYS A 278 23.11 -0.97 -33.21
N TYR A 279 23.71 -1.43 -32.12
CA TYR A 279 25.17 -1.37 -31.94
C TYR A 279 25.65 -2.36 -30.86
N LEU A 280 26.43 -3.33 -31.33
CA LEU A 280 27.53 -4.13 -30.75
C LEU A 280 27.83 -3.95 -29.25
N GLU A 281 27.75 -5.00 -28.41
CA GLU A 281 28.72 -6.10 -28.24
C GLU A 281 29.93 -5.71 -27.38
N THR A 282 29.93 -6.13 -26.11
CA THR A 282 31.15 -6.40 -25.33
C THR A 282 30.83 -7.42 -24.23
N ASP A 283 31.74 -8.39 -24.08
CA ASP A 283 31.65 -9.67 -23.40
C ASP A 283 31.21 -9.67 -21.92
N ALA A 284 30.41 -10.68 -21.55
CA ALA A 284 30.57 -11.38 -20.28
C ALA A 284 30.08 -12.84 -20.42
N LEU A 285 30.96 -13.75 -20.01
CA LEU A 285 30.96 -15.19 -20.22
C LEU A 285 29.74 -15.95 -19.67
N GLU A 286 29.49 -17.05 -20.36
CA GLU A 286 28.56 -18.14 -20.07
C GLU A 286 28.66 -18.70 -18.64
N LEU A 287 27.50 -19.09 -18.08
CA LEU A 287 27.37 -20.31 -17.26
C LEU A 287 25.95 -20.89 -17.46
N VAL A 288 25.89 -21.87 -18.37
CA VAL A 288 25.14 -23.14 -18.38
C VAL A 288 23.85 -23.27 -17.53
N ALA A 289 22.75 -23.60 -18.22
CA ALA A 289 21.40 -23.95 -17.73
C ALA A 289 21.32 -25.40 -17.12
N PRO A 290 20.16 -25.94 -16.65
CA PRO A 290 19.01 -26.23 -17.52
C PRO A 290 17.59 -26.15 -16.91
N SER A 291 16.67 -25.60 -17.71
CA SER A 291 15.37 -26.13 -18.14
C SER A 291 14.39 -26.78 -17.14
N GLY A 292 13.16 -26.24 -17.08
CA GLY A 292 12.03 -26.87 -16.39
C GLY A 292 10.62 -26.36 -16.71
N ARG A 293 10.23 -26.35 -17.99
CA ARG A 293 8.83 -26.44 -18.52
C ARG A 293 7.85 -25.28 -18.28
N ARG A 294 6.85 -25.29 -19.16
CA ARG A 294 6.02 -24.20 -19.69
C ARG A 294 4.56 -24.43 -19.29
N ALA A 295 3.81 -23.32 -19.33
CA ALA A 295 2.42 -23.17 -19.76
C ALA A 295 1.27 -23.51 -18.79
N GLY A 296 0.29 -22.59 -18.73
CA GLY A 296 -1.05 -22.87 -18.23
C GLY A 296 -1.89 -21.65 -17.87
N THR A 297 -2.30 -20.86 -18.85
CA THR A 297 -3.38 -19.86 -18.76
C THR A 297 -4.73 -20.53 -18.47
N GLY A 298 -5.59 -19.93 -17.65
CA GLY A 298 -7.04 -20.21 -17.71
C GLY A 298 -7.82 -20.07 -16.41
N SER A 299 -8.47 -18.93 -16.21
CA SER A 299 -9.63 -18.74 -15.32
C SER A 299 -10.92 -19.08 -16.07
N GLN A 300 -11.77 -19.97 -15.52
CA GLN A 300 -13.26 -20.02 -15.53
C GLN A 300 -13.60 -21.09 -14.46
N GLY A 301 -14.49 -20.95 -13.47
CA GLY A 301 -15.81 -20.34 -13.42
C GLY A 301 -16.84 -21.47 -13.18
N LEU A 302 -17.67 -21.35 -12.11
CA LEU A 302 -18.91 -22.12 -11.80
C LEU A 302 -18.68 -23.49 -11.10
N ASP A 303 -19.39 -23.94 -10.05
CA ASP A 303 -20.73 -23.64 -9.51
C ASP A 303 -20.82 -23.89 -7.98
N SER A 304 -21.73 -23.18 -7.31
CA SER A 304 -22.35 -23.66 -6.05
C SER A 304 -23.60 -24.49 -6.39
N PRO A 305 -24.01 -25.45 -5.54
CA PRO A 305 -25.24 -25.17 -4.81
C PRO A 305 -25.34 -25.81 -3.40
N ALA A 306 -26.36 -25.31 -2.69
CA ALA A 306 -27.12 -25.91 -1.59
C ALA A 306 -26.87 -25.35 -0.19
N GLU A 307 -27.80 -24.46 0.16
CA GLU A 307 -28.16 -23.98 1.49
C GLU A 307 -28.33 -25.11 2.50
N GLY A 308 -27.87 -24.91 3.73
CA GLY A 308 -28.05 -25.89 4.80
C GLY A 308 -27.51 -25.45 6.16
N ARG A 309 -28.19 -24.48 6.80
CA ARG A 309 -28.09 -24.12 8.23
C ARG A 309 -26.71 -23.69 8.74
N ALA A 310 -26.47 -22.39 8.62
CA ALA A 310 -25.79 -21.65 9.68
C ALA A 310 -26.64 -21.71 10.96
N THR A 311 -26.43 -22.73 11.79
CA THR A 311 -26.78 -22.62 13.21
C THR A 311 -25.68 -21.78 13.86
N ARG A 312 -26.12 -20.73 14.54
CA ARG A 312 -25.33 -19.77 15.33
C ARG A 312 -24.11 -20.46 15.96
N ARG A 313 -22.94 -20.27 15.35
CA ARG A 313 -21.66 -20.61 15.98
C ARG A 313 -21.49 -19.58 17.08
N GLY A 314 -21.68 -19.99 18.34
CA GLY A 314 -21.56 -19.11 19.49
C GLY A 314 -20.17 -18.49 19.48
N GLN A 315 -20.11 -17.17 19.61
CA GLN A 315 -18.86 -16.50 19.98
C GLN A 315 -18.60 -16.89 21.43
N GLY A 316 -17.78 -17.94 21.64
CA GLY A 316 -17.48 -18.44 22.98
C GLY A 316 -17.55 -19.96 23.15
N ASP A 317 -17.13 -20.71 22.14
CA ASP A 317 -17.01 -22.16 22.26
C ASP A 317 -15.53 -22.57 22.17
N LEU A 318 -15.00 -23.15 23.25
CA LEU A 318 -13.68 -23.75 23.32
C LEU A 318 -13.69 -25.12 22.63
N GLN A 319 -12.68 -25.43 21.82
CA GLN A 319 -12.62 -26.69 21.05
C GLN A 319 -11.46 -27.57 21.50
N CYS A 320 -11.73 -28.87 21.66
CA CYS A 320 -10.68 -29.86 21.88
C CYS A 320 -9.81 -29.99 20.60
N PRO A 321 -8.49 -29.81 20.68
CA PRO A 321 -7.62 -29.85 19.50
C PRO A 321 -7.46 -31.25 18.89
N HIS A 322 -7.87 -32.32 19.61
CA HIS A 322 -7.66 -33.70 19.17
C HIS A 322 -8.89 -34.30 18.48
N CYS A 323 -10.11 -34.02 18.96
CA CYS A 323 -11.35 -34.59 18.41
C CYS A 323 -12.32 -33.52 17.87
N LEU A 324 -11.95 -32.24 17.96
CA LEU A 324 -12.74 -31.10 17.50
C LEU A 324 -14.12 -30.96 18.16
N ARG A 325 -14.32 -31.61 19.31
CA ARG A 325 -15.54 -31.45 20.12
C ARG A 325 -15.58 -30.04 20.71
N CYS A 326 -16.74 -29.39 20.58
CA CYS A 326 -16.98 -28.04 21.10
C CYS A 326 -17.50 -28.11 22.54
N PHE A 327 -17.02 -27.18 23.36
CA PHE A 327 -17.39 -26.93 24.74
C PHE A 327 -17.73 -25.44 24.86
N GLY A 328 -18.74 -25.09 25.65
CA GLY A 328 -19.01 -23.67 25.90
C GLY A 328 -17.92 -23.03 26.78
N ASP A 329 -17.80 -21.70 26.76
CA ASP A 329 -16.84 -20.95 27.59
C ASP A 329 -16.95 -21.26 29.10
N GLU A 330 -18.14 -21.59 29.59
CA GLU A 330 -18.37 -21.97 30.99
C GLU A 330 -17.88 -23.39 31.34
N GLN A 331 -17.52 -24.20 30.33
CA GLN A 331 -17.15 -25.61 30.47
C GLN A 331 -15.63 -25.85 30.37
N GLY A 332 -14.82 -24.83 30.66
CA GLY A 332 -13.35 -24.90 30.54
C GLY A 332 -12.71 -26.05 31.32
N GLU A 333 -13.18 -26.35 32.54
CA GLU A 333 -12.67 -27.48 33.34
C GLU A 333 -13.00 -28.85 32.74
N GLU A 334 -14.15 -28.97 32.07
CA GLU A 334 -14.57 -30.19 31.37
C GLU A 334 -13.79 -30.41 30.09
N LEU A 335 -13.45 -29.32 29.38
CA LEU A 335 -12.52 -29.36 28.25
C LEU A 335 -11.15 -29.89 28.69
N PHE A 336 -10.57 -29.38 29.79
CA PHE A 336 -9.24 -29.83 30.24
C PHE A 336 -9.23 -31.30 30.65
N ARG A 337 -10.29 -31.77 31.34
CA ARG A 337 -10.47 -33.19 31.65
C ARG A 337 -10.59 -34.03 30.39
N HIS A 338 -11.40 -33.57 29.44
CA HIS A 338 -11.59 -34.25 28.16
C HIS A 338 -10.31 -34.31 27.33
N VAL A 339 -9.51 -33.22 27.28
CA VAL A 339 -8.22 -33.21 26.56
C VAL A 339 -7.23 -34.20 27.19
N ALA A 340 -7.24 -34.36 28.51
CA ALA A 340 -6.39 -35.34 29.20
C ALA A 340 -6.78 -36.81 28.89
N GLU A 341 -8.07 -37.06 28.63
CA GLU A 341 -8.59 -38.37 28.24
C GLU A 341 -8.50 -38.64 26.73
N CYS A 342 -8.66 -37.60 25.90
CA CYS A 342 -8.68 -37.69 24.44
C CYS A 342 -7.29 -37.96 23.83
N CYS A 343 -6.22 -37.83 24.63
CA CYS A 343 -4.83 -38.11 24.25
C CYS A 343 -4.35 -39.53 24.60
N GLN A 344 -5.23 -40.40 25.11
CA GLN A 344 -4.94 -41.82 25.37
C GLN A 344 -5.48 -42.70 24.23
#